data_AF-A0A8B9IU22-F1
#
_entry.id   AF-A0A8B9IU22-F1
#
_cell.length_a   1.000
_cell.length_b   1.000
_cell.length_c   1.000
_cell.angle_alpha   90.00
_cell.angle_beta   90.00
_cell.angle_gamma   90.00
#
_symmetry.space_group_name_H-M   'P 1'
#
loop_
_entity.id
_entity.type
_entity.pdbx_description
1 polymer ?
#
loop_
_entity_poly.entity_id
_entity_poly.type
_entity_poly.pdbx_seq_one_letter_code
_entity_poly.pdbx_strand_id
1 'polypeptide(L)'
;MGTQGQSKGFRDGDSLGDRDGSEAMGTQGWGRSDGDTEMEPEQWGTPGSSGCLLSPIPSHATAELIQTEIHHVRTLKIMGAVFRKAMLEELQLDPASVHRIFPCVDELSQIHERFLAQLLERRRESLAQDSNKNFVINRLGDILVNQFSGSSAEQLRKAYSEFCSKHTKAVKEYKDLLARDKRFQQFIRRMARCALLRRHGVPECILLVTQRITKYPVLIERILKNSKDNEGDSADLSRALRLVKELISSINEEVHECEMNARLWDVYRRVDGRAKVQLPWESRAGVFGRDELLRRKLVHSGCMLWKTAAGRFKDVLVLLLTDVLIFLQEKDQKYTFPMLDKPAVVSLQNLIVRDIANQEKGMFLISAAPPEMYEVHAASRDDRNHWMKLIQQTVGL
;
A
#
# COMPACT_ATOMS: atom_id res chain seq x y z
N MET A 1 -20.02 -40.38 59.55
CA MET A 1 -20.82 -41.33 58.75
C MET A 1 -21.33 -40.53 57.55
N GLY A 2 -20.78 -40.57 56.34
CA GLY A 2 -20.06 -41.65 55.66
C GLY A 2 -21.06 -42.42 54.79
N THR A 3 -21.03 -42.16 53.46
CA THR A 3 -21.45 -42.96 52.27
C THR A 3 -21.80 -41.97 51.14
N GLN A 4 -20.99 -41.69 50.12
CA GLN A 4 -20.56 -42.50 48.96
C GLN A 4 -21.68 -43.07 48.05
N GLY A 5 -21.54 -42.80 46.74
CA GLY A 5 -22.19 -43.47 45.60
C GLY A 5 -22.26 -42.53 44.38
N GLN A 6 -21.19 -42.36 43.60
CA GLN A 6 -20.85 -43.10 42.34
C GLN A 6 -21.83 -42.86 41.17
N SER A 7 -21.47 -42.74 39.89
CA SER A 7 -20.21 -42.58 39.12
C SER A 7 -20.59 -42.51 37.62
N LYS A 8 -19.64 -42.08 36.76
CA LYS A 8 -19.57 -42.13 35.27
C LYS A 8 -20.45 -41.12 34.49
N GLY A 9 -19.96 -40.33 33.53
CA GLY A 9 -18.67 -40.24 32.83
C GLY A 9 -18.92 -40.13 31.33
N PHE A 10 -18.47 -39.06 30.66
CA PHE A 10 -18.08 -39.08 29.24
C PHE A 10 -17.16 -37.91 28.90
N ARG A 11 -16.21 -38.20 28.02
CA ARG A 11 -15.01 -37.45 27.63
C ARG A 11 -15.23 -36.56 26.40
N ASP A 12 -14.34 -35.57 26.32
CA ASP A 12 -13.67 -34.96 25.15
C ASP A 12 -14.49 -34.26 24.04
N GLY A 13 -14.04 -33.04 23.73
CA GLY A 13 -14.45 -32.29 22.54
C GLY A 13 -13.98 -30.84 22.55
N ASP A 14 -12.66 -30.62 22.58
CA ASP A 14 -12.05 -29.32 22.24
C ASP A 14 -12.50 -28.91 20.84
N SER A 15 -13.06 -27.71 20.69
CA SER A 15 -13.29 -27.07 19.40
C SER A 15 -12.72 -25.67 19.42
N LEU A 16 -11.55 -25.57 18.78
CA LEU A 16 -10.86 -24.36 18.38
C LEU A 16 -11.81 -23.48 17.55
N GLY A 17 -12.18 -22.33 18.10
CA GLY A 17 -12.84 -21.27 17.35
C GLY A 17 -11.79 -20.42 16.64
N ASP A 18 -11.70 -20.59 15.31
CA ASP A 18 -10.99 -19.70 14.40
C ASP A 18 -11.49 -18.27 14.56
N ARG A 19 -10.65 -17.40 15.13
CA ARG A 19 -10.81 -15.94 15.01
C ARG A 19 -10.05 -15.50 13.78
N ASP A 20 -10.80 -15.27 12.71
CA ASP A 20 -10.38 -14.59 11.49
C ASP A 20 -9.95 -13.15 11.82
N GLY A 21 -8.65 -12.99 12.09
CA GLY A 21 -7.97 -11.71 12.32
C GLY A 21 -7.56 -11.08 11.00
N SER A 22 -8.54 -10.69 10.19
CA SER A 22 -8.32 -9.86 9.01
C SER A 22 -8.23 -8.39 9.43
N GLU A 23 -7.11 -7.99 10.05
CA GLU A 23 -6.75 -6.56 10.13
C GLU A 23 -6.38 -6.08 8.73
N ALA A 24 -7.36 -5.53 8.03
CA ALA A 24 -7.13 -4.69 6.88
C ALA A 24 -6.26 -3.52 7.34
N MET A 25 -5.01 -3.50 6.87
CA MET A 25 -4.13 -2.33 7.00
C MET A 25 -4.84 -1.19 6.28
N GLY A 26 -5.54 -0.36 7.06
CA GLY A 26 -6.30 0.76 6.56
C GLY A 26 -5.38 1.72 5.83
N THR A 27 -6.00 2.46 4.91
CA THR A 27 -5.50 3.64 4.20
C THR A 27 -5.00 4.73 5.15
N GLN A 28 -3.93 4.45 5.89
CA GLN A 28 -3.07 5.47 6.47
C GLN A 28 -2.19 5.92 5.32
N GLY A 29 -2.44 7.14 4.84
CA GLY A 29 -1.57 7.78 3.86
C GLY A 29 -0.12 7.62 4.28
N TRP A 30 0.77 7.48 3.29
CA TRP A 30 2.18 7.12 3.42
C TRP A 30 3.05 8.15 4.18
N GLY A 31 2.44 8.97 5.02
CA GLY A 31 3.05 9.90 5.96
C GLY A 31 2.30 9.88 7.29
N ARG A 32 2.46 8.80 8.07
CA ARG A 32 2.58 8.77 9.54
C ARG A 32 2.50 7.33 10.01
N SER A 33 3.65 6.75 10.34
CA SER A 33 3.74 5.86 11.49
C SER A 33 5.14 5.98 12.04
N ASP A 34 5.20 6.55 13.25
CA ASP A 34 6.32 6.41 14.16
C ASP A 34 6.58 4.92 14.38
N GLY A 35 7.85 4.56 14.31
CA GLY A 35 8.30 3.18 14.23
C GLY A 35 9.75 3.19 13.79
N ASP A 36 10.58 3.88 14.57
CA ASP A 36 12.03 3.83 14.47
C ASP A 36 12.48 2.39 14.65
N THR A 37 12.59 1.67 13.54
CA THR A 37 13.63 0.64 13.44
C THR A 37 14.91 1.41 13.12
N GLU A 38 15.49 2.04 14.14
CA GLU A 38 16.86 2.52 14.09
C GLU A 38 17.73 1.33 13.68
N MET A 39 18.24 1.38 12.45
CA MET A 39 19.39 0.56 12.09
C MET A 39 20.57 1.16 12.83
N GLU A 40 21.05 0.44 13.85
CA GLU A 40 22.34 0.67 14.50
C GLU A 40 23.42 0.98 13.43
N PRO A 41 24.05 2.16 13.47
CA PRO A 41 25.16 2.45 12.60
C PRO A 41 26.38 1.65 13.09
N GLU A 42 26.96 0.84 12.20
CA GLU A 42 28.26 0.23 12.46
C GLU A 42 29.26 1.36 12.81
N GLN A 43 29.87 1.22 13.99
CA GLN A 43 30.78 2.19 14.59
C GLN A 43 31.91 2.55 13.62
N TRP A 44 31.90 3.80 13.15
CA TRP A 44 33.04 4.42 12.51
C TRP A 44 34.15 4.55 13.56
N GLY A 45 35.33 4.00 13.26
CA GLY A 45 36.45 3.91 14.18
C GLY A 45 36.73 5.21 14.94
N THR A 46 36.96 5.08 16.24
CA THR A 46 37.32 6.15 17.16
C THR A 46 38.58 6.89 16.70
N PRO A 47 38.53 8.22 16.49
CA PRO A 47 39.71 9.06 16.63
C PRO A 47 39.95 9.27 18.12
N GLY A 48 41.11 8.83 18.59
CA GLY A 48 41.58 9.16 19.92
C GLY A 48 41.73 10.68 20.09
N SER A 49 41.16 11.16 21.20
CA SER A 49 41.57 12.33 21.97
C SER A 49 41.37 13.74 21.40
N SER A 50 40.55 14.49 22.15
CA SER A 50 40.59 15.94 22.39
C SER A 50 39.79 16.86 21.46
N GLY A 51 38.56 17.15 21.89
CA GLY A 51 38.07 18.53 21.99
C GLY A 51 37.71 19.27 20.70
N CYS A 52 36.57 18.92 20.10
CA CYS A 52 35.74 19.91 19.41
C CYS A 52 34.29 19.41 19.37
N LEU A 53 33.35 20.28 19.71
CA LEU A 53 31.91 20.06 19.57
C LEU A 53 31.61 19.79 18.09
N LEU A 54 31.41 18.52 17.74
CA LEU A 54 31.19 18.07 16.37
C LEU A 54 29.80 18.49 15.90
N SER A 55 29.76 19.53 15.07
CA SER A 55 28.68 19.69 14.10
C SER A 55 28.66 18.47 13.17
N PRO A 56 27.49 18.00 12.68
CA PRO A 56 27.43 16.87 11.77
C PRO A 56 28.17 17.24 10.47
N ILE A 57 29.27 16.55 10.21
CA ILE A 57 30.11 16.78 9.04
C ILE A 57 29.31 16.40 7.77
N PRO A 58 29.25 17.24 6.73
CA PRO A 58 28.52 16.98 5.49
C PRO A 58 28.81 15.61 4.84
N SER A 59 30.01 15.06 5.07
CA SER A 59 30.42 13.74 4.59
C SER A 59 29.58 12.59 5.14
N HIS A 60 28.99 12.71 6.35
CA HIS A 60 28.26 11.62 6.99
C HIS A 60 26.88 11.38 6.36
N ALA A 61 26.11 12.44 6.09
CA ALA A 61 24.76 12.31 5.50
C ALA A 61 24.82 11.78 4.05
N THR A 62 25.81 12.25 3.28
CA THR A 62 26.06 11.72 1.93
C THR A 62 26.55 10.28 1.97
N ALA A 63 27.44 9.92 2.90
CA ALA A 63 27.86 8.54 3.10
C ALA A 63 26.68 7.63 3.49
N GLU A 64 25.77 8.11 4.33
CA GLU A 64 24.54 7.39 4.72
C GLU A 64 23.64 7.13 3.50
N LEU A 65 23.43 8.11 2.62
CA LEU A 65 22.66 7.90 1.39
C LEU A 65 23.27 6.77 0.54
N ILE A 66 24.58 6.83 0.27
CA ILE A 66 25.29 5.83 -0.54
C ILE A 66 25.22 4.46 0.14
N GLN A 67 25.51 4.39 1.44
CA GLN A 67 25.53 3.14 2.18
C GLN A 67 24.14 2.49 2.22
N THR A 68 23.10 3.28 2.48
CA THR A 68 21.71 2.76 2.48
C THR A 68 21.25 2.36 1.08
N GLU A 69 21.78 2.98 0.02
CA GLU A 69 21.51 2.55 -1.37
C GLU A 69 22.19 1.22 -1.70
N ILE A 70 23.44 1.01 -1.26
CA ILE A 70 24.13 -0.28 -1.38
C ILE A 70 23.29 -1.39 -0.71
N HIS A 71 22.78 -1.11 0.50
CA HIS A 71 21.93 -2.05 1.20
C HIS A 71 20.62 -2.33 0.45
N HIS A 72 19.97 -1.31 -0.10
CA HIS A 72 18.73 -1.47 -0.87
C HIS A 72 18.95 -2.32 -2.13
N VAL A 73 20.00 -2.03 -2.91
CA VAL A 73 20.39 -2.83 -4.07
C VAL A 73 20.70 -4.27 -3.65
N ARG A 74 21.36 -4.48 -2.51
CA ARG A 74 21.60 -5.83 -1.97
C ARG A 74 20.29 -6.55 -1.63
N THR A 75 19.30 -5.87 -1.05
CA THR A 75 17.98 -6.45 -0.76
C THR A 75 17.29 -6.88 -2.05
N LEU A 76 17.29 -6.04 -3.09
CA LEU A 76 16.73 -6.38 -4.41
C LEU A 76 17.44 -7.59 -5.04
N LYS A 77 18.78 -7.66 -4.94
CA LYS A 77 19.55 -8.83 -5.38
C LYS A 77 19.20 -10.10 -4.62
N ILE A 78 18.97 -10.01 -3.30
CA ILE A 78 18.51 -11.15 -2.49
C ILE A 78 17.14 -11.61 -2.98
N MET A 79 16.21 -10.69 -3.22
CA MET A 79 14.87 -11.02 -3.75
C MET A 79 14.96 -11.73 -5.10
N GLY A 80 15.71 -11.18 -6.06
CA GLY A 80 15.82 -11.70 -7.41
C GLY A 80 16.71 -12.95 -7.55
N ALA A 81 17.95 -12.87 -7.08
CA ALA A 81 18.99 -13.88 -7.34
C ALA A 81 19.03 -15.02 -6.31
N VAL A 82 18.40 -14.84 -5.14
CA VAL A 82 18.35 -15.87 -4.10
C VAL A 82 16.95 -16.45 -3.98
N PHE A 83 15.96 -15.65 -3.56
CA PHE A 83 14.61 -16.17 -3.32
C PHE A 83 13.90 -16.55 -4.62
N ARG A 84 13.72 -15.60 -5.53
CA ARG A 84 13.00 -15.82 -6.79
C ARG A 84 13.66 -16.91 -7.64
N LYS A 85 14.99 -16.87 -7.77
CA LYS A 85 15.76 -17.89 -8.50
C LYS A 85 15.57 -19.29 -7.91
N ALA A 86 15.72 -19.47 -6.60
CA ALA A 86 15.52 -20.78 -5.98
C ALA A 86 14.07 -21.27 -6.10
N MET A 87 13.09 -20.36 -6.01
CA MET A 87 11.67 -20.70 -6.20
C MET A 87 11.38 -21.24 -7.60
N LEU A 88 12.03 -20.70 -8.64
CA LEU A 88 11.86 -21.13 -10.02
C LEU A 88 12.70 -22.37 -10.37
N GLU A 89 13.97 -22.41 -9.95
CA GLU A 89 14.93 -23.42 -10.41
C GLU A 89 15.03 -24.63 -9.47
N GLU A 90 15.11 -24.41 -8.15
CA GLU A 90 15.24 -25.49 -7.16
C GLU A 90 13.87 -26.10 -6.82
N LEU A 91 12.87 -25.25 -6.56
CA LEU A 91 11.54 -25.68 -6.13
C LEU A 91 10.58 -25.91 -7.29
N GLN A 92 10.89 -25.40 -8.48
CA GLN A 92 10.07 -25.50 -9.70
C GLN A 92 8.63 -25.05 -9.47
N LEU A 93 8.46 -23.94 -8.74
CA LEU A 93 7.15 -23.35 -8.50
C LEU A 93 6.61 -22.70 -9.77
N ASP A 94 5.28 -22.59 -9.83
CA ASP A 94 4.58 -21.93 -10.93
C ASP A 94 5.11 -20.49 -11.14
N PRO A 95 5.63 -20.13 -12.33
CA PRO A 95 6.21 -18.82 -12.60
C PRO A 95 5.25 -17.66 -12.33
N ALA A 96 3.95 -17.84 -12.60
CA ALA A 96 2.97 -16.79 -12.34
C ALA A 96 2.81 -16.53 -10.84
N SER A 97 2.84 -17.58 -10.02
CA SER A 97 2.80 -17.49 -8.55
C SER A 97 4.05 -16.82 -7.99
N VAL A 98 5.23 -17.15 -8.52
CA VAL A 98 6.48 -16.50 -8.13
C VAL A 98 6.47 -15.01 -8.51
N HIS A 99 5.99 -14.68 -9.72
CA HIS A 99 5.85 -13.28 -10.17
C HIS A 99 4.87 -12.48 -9.30
N ARG A 100 3.80 -13.10 -8.77
CA ARG A 100 2.89 -12.44 -7.81
C ARG A 100 3.57 -12.09 -6.48
N ILE A 101 4.60 -12.83 -6.07
CA ILE A 101 5.36 -12.54 -4.84
C ILE A 101 6.43 -11.46 -5.08
N PHE A 102 7.03 -11.45 -6.28
CA PHE A 102 8.13 -10.55 -6.65
C PHE A 102 7.81 -9.71 -7.91
N PRO A 103 6.75 -8.88 -7.89
CA PRO A 103 6.47 -7.98 -9.01
C PRO A 103 7.64 -6.99 -9.15
N CYS A 104 7.94 -6.55 -10.38
CA CYS A 104 8.85 -5.45 -10.68
C CYS A 104 10.28 -5.49 -10.08
N VAL A 105 10.74 -6.64 -9.56
CA VAL A 105 12.05 -6.73 -8.89
C VAL A 105 13.19 -6.45 -9.86
N ASP A 106 13.07 -6.83 -11.13
CA ASP A 106 14.11 -6.59 -12.14
C ASP A 106 14.20 -5.11 -12.50
N GLU A 107 13.06 -4.48 -12.74
CA GLU A 107 12.96 -3.05 -13.06
C GLU A 107 13.49 -2.20 -11.90
N LEU A 108 13.06 -2.50 -10.67
CA LEU A 108 13.59 -1.84 -9.47
C LEU A 108 15.09 -2.06 -9.32
N SER A 109 15.58 -3.29 -9.52
CA SER A 109 17.02 -3.58 -9.47
C SER A 109 17.81 -2.72 -10.45
N GLN A 110 17.37 -2.66 -11.71
CA GLN A 110 18.05 -1.87 -12.75
C GLN A 110 18.06 -0.37 -12.42
N ILE A 111 16.94 0.18 -11.95
CA ILE A 111 16.84 1.61 -11.58
C ILE A 111 17.81 1.93 -10.44
N HIS A 112 17.81 1.12 -9.38
CA HIS A 112 18.63 1.37 -8.19
C HIS A 112 20.11 1.05 -8.40
N GLU A 113 20.45 0.06 -9.22
CA GLU A 113 21.84 -0.21 -9.62
C GLU A 113 22.43 0.94 -10.44
N ARG A 114 21.65 1.49 -11.39
CA ARG A 114 22.08 2.67 -12.16
C ARG A 114 22.28 3.88 -11.27
N PHE A 115 21.36 4.13 -10.34
CA PHE A 115 21.49 5.23 -9.38
C PHE A 115 22.71 5.05 -8.48
N LEU A 116 22.91 3.85 -7.91
CA LEU A 116 24.06 3.53 -7.09
C LEU A 116 25.37 3.70 -7.87
N ALA A 117 25.44 3.29 -9.13
CA ALA A 117 26.61 3.47 -9.97
C ALA A 117 26.99 4.95 -10.11
N GLN A 118 26.01 5.84 -10.34
CA GLN A 118 26.24 7.29 -10.41
C GLN A 118 26.76 7.85 -9.07
N LEU A 119 26.20 7.40 -7.94
CA LEU A 119 26.65 7.80 -6.61
C LEU A 119 28.09 7.37 -6.32
N LEU A 120 28.43 6.13 -6.68
CA LEU A 120 29.77 5.58 -6.49
C LEU A 120 30.80 6.23 -7.42
N GLU A 121 30.39 6.58 -8.65
CA GLU A 121 31.21 7.34 -9.58
C GLU A 121 31.57 8.71 -8.98
N ARG A 122 30.57 9.46 -8.52
CA ARG A 122 30.78 10.77 -7.89
C ARG A 122 31.66 10.67 -6.64
N ARG A 123 31.49 9.62 -5.85
CA ARG A 123 32.35 9.34 -4.70
C ARG A 123 33.80 9.12 -5.12
N ARG A 124 34.04 8.38 -6.21
CA ARG A 124 35.39 8.10 -6.73
C ARG A 124 36.07 9.36 -7.24
N GLU A 125 35.36 10.20 -7.99
CA GLU A 125 35.86 11.50 -8.48
C GLU A 125 36.22 12.47 -7.34
N SER A 126 35.57 12.30 -6.17
CA SER A 126 35.76 13.16 -4.99
C SER A 126 36.82 12.67 -4.00
N LEU A 127 37.57 11.61 -4.35
CA LEU A 127 38.68 11.12 -3.53
C LEU A 127 39.81 12.16 -3.55
N ALA A 128 40.33 12.54 -2.38
CA ALA A 128 41.50 13.40 -2.31
C ALA A 128 42.71 12.70 -2.94
N GLN A 129 43.57 13.45 -3.64
CA GLN A 129 44.87 12.94 -4.10
C GLN A 129 45.61 12.36 -2.89
N ASP A 130 45.99 11.08 -2.97
CA ASP A 130 46.67 10.27 -1.95
C ASP A 130 45.88 9.78 -0.72
N SER A 131 44.54 9.82 -0.70
CA SER A 131 43.74 9.20 0.38
C SER A 131 42.66 8.22 -0.12
N ASN A 132 42.73 6.96 0.31
CA ASN A 132 41.70 5.95 0.08
C ASN A 132 40.49 6.06 1.03
N LYS A 133 40.47 7.03 1.96
CA LYS A 133 39.43 7.13 3.00
C LYS A 133 38.77 8.51 3.11
N ASN A 134 39.46 9.58 2.73
CA ASN A 134 38.94 10.94 2.84
C ASN A 134 38.39 11.41 1.49
N PHE A 135 37.06 11.52 1.40
CA PHE A 135 36.38 12.11 0.25
C PHE A 135 35.41 13.21 0.73
N VAL A 136 35.29 14.28 -0.05
CA VAL A 136 34.30 15.35 0.19
C VAL A 136 33.50 15.52 -1.08
N ILE A 137 32.26 15.02 -1.09
CA ILE A 137 31.36 15.19 -2.24
C ILE A 137 30.78 16.60 -2.16
N ASN A 138 31.29 17.49 -3.00
CA ASN A 138 30.84 18.88 -3.05
C ASN A 138 29.62 19.08 -3.96
N ARG A 139 29.27 18.11 -4.80
CA ARG A 139 28.16 18.20 -5.75
C ARG A 139 27.42 16.87 -5.77
N LEU A 140 26.13 16.88 -5.45
CA LEU A 140 25.28 15.68 -5.44
C LEU A 140 23.86 15.98 -5.95
N GLY A 141 23.42 17.23 -5.84
CA GLY A 141 22.07 17.65 -6.23
C GLY A 141 21.74 17.33 -7.69
N ASP A 142 22.72 17.44 -8.60
CA ASP A 142 22.55 17.12 -10.02
C ASP A 142 22.15 15.65 -10.25
N ILE A 143 22.82 14.71 -9.56
CA ILE A 143 22.51 13.28 -9.64
C ILE A 143 21.11 13.01 -9.09
N LEU A 144 20.74 13.65 -7.98
CA LEU A 144 19.43 13.49 -7.35
C LEU A 144 18.32 14.09 -8.23
N VAL A 145 18.53 15.26 -8.83
CA VAL A 145 17.60 15.85 -9.79
C VAL A 145 17.43 14.91 -10.98
N ASN A 146 18.51 14.36 -11.53
CA ASN A 146 18.43 13.41 -12.64
C ASN A 146 17.67 12.12 -12.26
N GLN A 147 17.88 11.60 -11.05
CA GLN A 147 17.20 10.39 -10.56
C GLN A 147 15.69 10.59 -10.38
N PHE A 148 15.28 11.75 -9.85
CA PHE A 148 13.89 12.04 -9.49
C PHE A 148 13.17 12.96 -10.48
N SER A 149 13.67 13.13 -11.72
CA SER A 149 12.96 13.86 -12.77
C SER A 149 12.89 13.09 -14.09
N GLY A 150 12.09 13.62 -15.02
CA GLY A 150 11.99 13.14 -16.39
C GLY A 150 11.68 11.65 -16.48
N SER A 151 12.39 10.94 -17.37
CA SER A 151 12.19 9.51 -17.60
C SER A 151 12.55 8.64 -16.39
N SER A 152 13.49 9.07 -15.55
CA SER A 152 13.89 8.30 -14.35
C SER A 152 12.78 8.33 -13.30
N ALA A 153 12.16 9.50 -13.07
CA ALA A 153 10.99 9.62 -12.21
C ALA A 153 9.82 8.76 -12.71
N GLU A 154 9.58 8.75 -14.02
CA GLU A 154 8.50 7.96 -14.60
C GLU A 154 8.73 6.44 -14.45
N GLN A 155 9.98 5.99 -14.61
CA GLN A 155 10.36 4.60 -14.35
C GLN A 155 10.18 4.21 -12.88
N LEU A 156 10.61 5.07 -11.96
CA LEU A 156 10.38 4.89 -10.52
C LEU A 156 8.89 4.82 -10.22
N ARG A 157 8.10 5.74 -10.76
CA ARG A 157 6.66 5.80 -10.57
C ARG A 157 6.01 4.48 -10.94
N LYS A 158 6.16 4.04 -12.20
CA LYS A 158 5.57 2.78 -12.67
C LYS A 158 5.98 1.57 -11.84
N ALA A 159 7.29 1.42 -11.60
CA ALA A 159 7.83 0.27 -10.88
C ALA A 159 7.34 0.22 -9.43
N TYR A 160 7.35 1.36 -8.72
CA TYR A 160 6.88 1.43 -7.34
C TYR A 160 5.35 1.33 -7.24
N SER A 161 4.59 1.95 -8.14
CA SER A 161 3.12 1.85 -8.15
C SER A 161 2.66 0.40 -8.33
N GLU A 162 3.28 -0.34 -9.26
CA GLU A 162 2.97 -1.75 -9.48
C GLU A 162 3.46 -2.64 -8.32
N PHE A 163 4.67 -2.40 -7.81
CA PHE A 163 5.20 -3.14 -6.67
C PHE A 163 4.34 -2.97 -5.41
N CYS A 164 4.04 -1.73 -5.05
CA CYS A 164 3.33 -1.38 -3.82
C CYS A 164 1.85 -1.79 -3.87
N SER A 165 1.15 -1.59 -4.99
CA SER A 165 -0.26 -2.02 -5.13
C SER A 165 -0.47 -3.52 -5.03
N LYS A 166 0.60 -4.31 -5.21
CA LYS A 166 0.59 -5.77 -5.07
C LYS A 166 1.09 -6.26 -3.70
N HIS A 167 1.58 -5.37 -2.82
CA HIS A 167 2.21 -5.73 -1.54
C HIS A 167 1.39 -6.74 -0.73
N THR A 168 0.13 -6.42 -0.42
CA THR A 168 -0.74 -7.29 0.39
C THR A 168 -0.98 -8.64 -0.26
N LYS A 169 -1.14 -8.67 -1.59
CA LYS A 169 -1.34 -9.91 -2.35
C LYS A 169 -0.08 -10.76 -2.40
N ALA A 170 1.10 -10.14 -2.55
CA ALA A 170 2.39 -10.81 -2.55
C ALA A 170 2.67 -11.48 -1.19
N VAL A 171 2.45 -10.76 -0.09
CA VAL A 171 2.62 -11.29 1.27
C VAL A 171 1.62 -12.42 1.54
N LYS A 172 0.36 -12.28 1.09
CA LYS A 172 -0.63 -13.35 1.19
C LYS A 172 -0.22 -14.60 0.41
N GLU A 173 0.16 -14.47 -0.87
CA GLU A 173 0.60 -15.58 -1.70
C GLU A 173 1.81 -16.31 -1.07
N TYR A 174 2.76 -15.55 -0.50
CA TYR A 174 3.88 -16.11 0.26
C TYR A 174 3.40 -16.93 1.47
N LYS A 175 2.49 -16.38 2.30
CA LYS A 175 1.94 -17.06 3.48
C LYS A 175 1.17 -18.32 3.10
N ASP A 176 0.33 -18.26 2.08
CA ASP A 176 -0.44 -19.39 1.60
C ASP A 176 0.49 -20.50 1.06
N LEU A 177 1.55 -20.13 0.35
CA LEU A 177 2.58 -21.05 -0.12
C LEU A 177 3.34 -21.69 1.06
N LEU A 178 3.72 -20.89 2.05
CA LEU A 178 4.41 -21.35 3.26
C LEU A 178 3.56 -22.34 4.08
N ALA A 179 2.24 -22.16 4.10
CA ALA A 179 1.31 -23.04 4.78
C ALA A 179 1.09 -24.36 4.02
N ARG A 180 1.02 -24.32 2.68
CA ARG A 180 0.63 -25.49 1.86
C ARG A 180 1.79 -26.32 1.30
N ASP A 181 2.96 -25.73 1.05
CA ASP A 181 4.09 -26.41 0.40
C ASP A 181 5.25 -26.71 1.38
N LYS A 182 5.43 -28.00 1.70
CA LYS A 182 6.48 -28.47 2.62
C LYS A 182 7.89 -28.24 2.10
N ARG A 183 8.12 -28.28 0.78
CA ARG A 183 9.46 -28.01 0.19
C ARG A 183 9.81 -26.55 0.33
N PHE A 184 8.84 -25.67 0.05
CA PHE A 184 8.98 -24.23 0.28
C PHE A 184 9.23 -23.91 1.76
N GLN A 185 8.50 -24.54 2.67
CA GLN A 185 8.71 -24.38 4.11
C GLN A 185 10.13 -24.78 4.56
N GLN A 186 10.64 -25.92 4.07
CA GLN A 186 12.01 -26.36 4.36
C GLN A 186 13.05 -25.41 3.77
N PHE A 187 12.83 -24.94 2.54
CA PHE A 187 13.67 -23.93 1.90
C PHE A 187 13.75 -22.65 2.74
N ILE A 188 12.61 -22.08 3.16
CA ILE A 188 12.58 -20.86 3.98
C ILE A 188 13.29 -21.07 5.33
N ARG A 189 13.10 -22.22 6.00
CA ARG A 189 13.83 -22.56 7.23
C ARG A 189 15.34 -22.65 7.02
N ARG A 190 15.79 -23.19 5.88
CA ARG A 190 17.21 -23.23 5.50
C ARG A 190 17.74 -21.82 5.27
N MET A 191 17.00 -20.99 4.55
CA MET A 191 17.36 -19.60 4.27
C MET A 191 17.44 -18.76 5.55
N ALA A 192 16.55 -18.95 6.52
CA ALA A 192 16.58 -18.21 7.79
C ALA A 192 17.91 -18.35 8.58
N ARG A 193 18.69 -19.41 8.30
CA ARG A 193 20.02 -19.64 8.90
C ARG A 193 21.16 -18.99 8.12
N CYS A 194 20.89 -18.43 6.94
CA CYS A 194 21.90 -17.80 6.09
C CYS A 194 22.26 -16.40 6.62
N ALA A 195 23.52 -16.22 7.00
CA ALA A 195 24.03 -14.93 7.50
C ALA A 195 23.86 -13.79 6.48
N LEU A 196 23.85 -14.10 5.18
CA LEU A 196 23.66 -13.12 4.10
C LEU A 196 22.33 -12.37 4.20
N LEU A 197 21.30 -13.00 4.77
CA LEU A 197 19.95 -12.44 4.86
C LEU A 197 19.75 -11.54 6.09
N ARG A 198 20.69 -11.51 7.04
CA ARG A 198 20.58 -10.71 8.29
C ARG A 198 19.21 -10.89 8.97
N ARG A 199 18.64 -12.10 8.93
CA ARG A 199 17.30 -12.47 9.43
C ARG A 199 16.08 -11.87 8.68
N HIS A 200 16.28 -11.26 7.51
CA HIS A 200 15.17 -10.83 6.65
C HIS A 200 14.66 -12.00 5.81
N GLY A 201 13.37 -12.31 5.96
CA GLY A 201 12.64 -13.19 5.06
C GLY A 201 12.05 -12.41 3.88
N VAL A 202 11.25 -13.11 3.07
CA VAL A 202 10.59 -12.52 1.90
C VAL A 202 9.67 -11.34 2.29
N PRO A 203 8.79 -11.45 3.30
CA PRO A 203 7.93 -10.33 3.70
C PRO A 203 8.74 -9.10 4.14
N GLU A 204 9.83 -9.29 4.88
CA GLU A 204 10.69 -8.21 5.35
C GLU A 204 11.40 -7.52 4.18
N CYS A 205 11.89 -8.27 3.19
CA CYS A 205 12.46 -7.70 1.98
C CYS A 205 11.44 -6.87 1.18
N ILE A 206 10.20 -7.36 1.02
CA ILE A 206 9.13 -6.62 0.35
C ILE A 206 8.85 -5.30 1.08
N LEU A 207 8.76 -5.33 2.42
CA LEU A 207 8.55 -4.13 3.23
C LEU A 207 9.71 -3.13 3.10
N LEU A 208 10.96 -3.59 3.16
CA LEU A 208 12.13 -2.73 3.01
C LEU A 208 12.16 -2.02 1.65
N VAL A 209 11.84 -2.75 0.57
CA VAL A 209 11.77 -2.15 -0.77
C VAL A 209 10.66 -1.11 -0.84
N THR A 210 9.48 -1.45 -0.31
CA THR A 210 8.31 -0.55 -0.23
C THR A 210 8.65 0.77 0.48
N GLN A 211 9.42 0.70 1.56
CA GLN A 211 9.79 1.87 2.36
C GLN A 211 10.91 2.73 1.75
N ARG A 212 11.71 2.21 0.81
CA ARG A 212 12.92 2.93 0.35
C ARG A 212 12.59 4.31 -0.23
N ILE A 213 11.56 4.40 -1.07
CA ILE A 213 11.22 5.66 -1.75
C ILE A 213 10.91 6.79 -0.77
N THR A 214 10.32 6.48 0.40
CA THR A 214 9.97 7.46 1.44
C THR A 214 11.15 7.86 2.33
N LYS A 215 12.30 7.17 2.23
CA LYS A 215 13.53 7.55 2.95
C LYS A 215 14.30 8.69 2.26
N TYR A 216 14.18 8.84 0.95
CA TYR A 216 14.92 9.86 0.21
C TYR A 216 14.63 11.30 0.65
N PRO A 217 13.38 11.74 0.90
CA PRO A 217 13.14 13.11 1.38
C PRO A 217 13.94 13.45 2.63
N VAL A 218 13.97 12.53 3.62
CA VAL A 218 14.65 12.73 4.90
C VAL A 218 16.17 12.76 4.74
N LEU A 219 16.72 11.93 3.85
CA LEU A 219 18.15 11.91 3.54
C LEU A 219 18.57 13.19 2.80
N ILE A 220 17.80 13.61 1.78
CA ILE A 220 18.07 14.83 1.01
C ILE A 220 17.95 16.08 1.89
N GLU A 221 16.95 16.15 2.78
CA GLU A 221 16.83 17.26 3.74
C GLU A 221 18.04 17.36 4.67
N ARG A 222 18.57 16.23 5.15
CA ARG A 222 19.77 16.20 5.99
C ARG A 222 21.01 16.66 5.21
N ILE A 223 21.16 16.23 3.96
CA ILE A 223 22.27 16.68 3.09
C ILE A 223 22.15 18.19 2.83
N LEU A 224 20.98 18.68 2.44
CA LEU A 224 20.72 20.09 2.18
C LEU A 224 21.05 20.99 3.38
N LYS A 225 20.66 20.57 4.60
CA LYS A 225 20.97 21.33 5.83
C LYS A 225 22.48 21.49 6.07
N ASN A 226 23.29 20.57 5.54
CA ASN A 226 24.75 20.54 5.72
C ASN A 226 25.52 21.15 4.54
N SER A 227 24.86 21.52 3.43
CA SER A 227 25.49 22.07 2.21
C SER A 227 25.45 23.61 2.10
N LYS A 228 25.34 24.33 3.23
CA LYS A 228 25.06 25.79 3.26
C LYS A 228 26.04 26.67 2.48
N ASP A 229 27.29 26.24 2.35
CA ASP A 229 28.35 27.01 1.68
C ASP A 229 28.45 26.73 0.17
N ASN A 230 27.56 25.90 -0.38
CA ASN A 230 27.47 25.60 -1.81
C ASN A 230 26.06 25.93 -2.33
N GLU A 231 25.87 27.19 -2.75
CA GLU A 231 24.58 27.69 -3.26
C GLU A 231 24.07 26.89 -4.46
N GLY A 232 24.98 26.54 -5.38
CA GLY A 232 24.63 25.78 -6.57
C GLY A 232 24.10 24.39 -6.22
N ASP A 233 24.73 23.68 -5.29
CA ASP A 233 24.31 22.32 -4.91
C ASP A 233 23.05 22.37 -4.04
N SER A 234 22.95 23.38 -3.18
CA SER A 234 21.75 23.64 -2.36
C SER A 234 20.49 23.88 -3.20
N ALA A 235 20.60 24.59 -4.33
CA ALA A 235 19.49 24.80 -5.26
C ALA A 235 19.00 23.47 -5.87
N ASP A 236 19.93 22.64 -6.35
CA ASP A 236 19.59 21.34 -6.93
C ASP A 236 19.07 20.35 -5.89
N LEU A 237 19.64 20.33 -4.67
CA LEU A 237 19.14 19.53 -3.55
C LEU A 237 17.72 19.92 -3.16
N SER A 238 17.43 21.22 -3.10
CA SER A 238 16.07 21.73 -2.83
C SER A 238 15.10 21.32 -3.94
N ARG A 239 15.54 21.38 -5.20
CA ARG A 239 14.75 20.91 -6.34
C ARG A 239 14.51 19.39 -6.28
N ALA A 240 15.53 18.59 -6.03
CA ALA A 240 15.43 17.14 -5.89
C ALA A 240 14.49 16.74 -4.75
N LEU A 241 14.54 17.45 -3.61
CA LEU A 241 13.64 17.23 -2.49
C LEU A 241 12.18 17.44 -2.87
N ARG A 242 11.87 18.52 -3.60
CA ARG A 242 10.51 18.77 -4.10
C ARG A 242 10.07 17.66 -5.06
N LEU A 243 10.93 17.32 -6.02
CA LEU A 243 10.65 16.29 -7.04
C LEU A 243 10.35 14.93 -6.41
N VAL A 244 11.13 14.48 -5.42
CA VAL A 244 10.89 13.18 -4.78
C VAL A 244 9.60 13.18 -3.94
N LYS A 245 9.22 14.31 -3.33
CA LYS A 245 7.93 14.44 -2.62
C LYS A 245 6.75 14.36 -3.58
N GLU A 246 6.83 15.05 -4.71
CA GLU A 246 5.83 14.97 -5.79
C GLU A 246 5.70 13.54 -6.34
N LEU A 247 6.84 12.88 -6.58
CA LEU A 247 6.89 11.50 -7.03
C LEU A 247 6.21 10.54 -6.04
N ILE A 248 6.48 10.67 -4.74
CA ILE A 248 5.84 9.85 -3.70
C ILE A 248 4.32 10.07 -3.68
N SER A 249 3.85 11.32 -3.82
CA SER A 249 2.41 11.60 -3.90
C SER A 249 1.78 10.90 -5.09
N SER A 250 2.42 11.00 -6.27
CA SER A 250 1.92 10.37 -7.49
C SER A 250 1.91 8.84 -7.40
N ILE A 251 2.94 8.22 -6.81
CA ILE A 251 2.97 6.78 -6.54
C ILE A 251 1.81 6.39 -5.61
N ASN A 252 1.59 7.13 -4.52
CA ASN A 252 0.51 6.83 -3.59
C ASN A 252 -0.88 6.90 -4.25
N GLU A 253 -1.11 7.91 -5.09
CA GLU A 253 -2.34 8.06 -5.85
C GLU A 253 -2.55 6.86 -6.80
N GLU A 254 -1.52 6.48 -7.57
CA GLU A 254 -1.61 5.37 -8.52
C GLU A 254 -1.77 4.00 -7.82
N VAL A 255 -1.12 3.80 -6.66
CA VAL A 255 -1.34 2.62 -5.82
C VAL A 255 -2.79 2.54 -5.38
N HIS A 256 -3.35 3.65 -4.87
CA HIS A 256 -4.75 3.71 -4.45
C HIS A 256 -5.71 3.43 -5.62
N GLU A 257 -5.44 3.99 -6.81
CA GLU A 257 -6.21 3.69 -8.02
C GLU A 257 -6.14 2.21 -8.41
N CYS A 258 -4.97 1.60 -8.37
CA CYS A 258 -4.79 0.17 -8.63
C CYS A 258 -5.57 -0.70 -7.64
N GLU A 259 -5.57 -0.34 -6.36
CA GLU A 259 -6.32 -1.05 -5.32
C GLU A 259 -7.83 -0.92 -5.52
N MET A 260 -8.33 0.28 -5.83
CA MET A 260 -9.74 0.51 -6.11
C MET A 260 -10.19 -0.23 -7.37
N ASN A 261 -9.36 -0.22 -8.43
CA ASN A 261 -9.63 -0.97 -9.64
C ASN A 261 -9.65 -2.48 -9.37
N ALA A 262 -8.70 -3.00 -8.59
CA ALA A 262 -8.70 -4.42 -8.20
C ALA A 262 -9.96 -4.79 -7.40
N ARG A 263 -10.38 -3.93 -6.47
CA ARG A 263 -11.61 -4.10 -5.70
C ARG A 263 -12.85 -4.10 -6.60
N LEU A 264 -12.92 -3.19 -7.56
CA LEU A 264 -14.00 -3.13 -8.53
C LEU A 264 -14.08 -4.41 -9.38
N TRP A 265 -12.94 -4.95 -9.80
CA TRP A 265 -12.85 -6.24 -10.50
C TRP A 265 -13.33 -7.42 -9.65
N ASP A 266 -13.01 -7.43 -8.34
CA ASP A 266 -13.48 -8.47 -7.42
C ASP A 266 -15.02 -8.44 -7.29
N VAL A 267 -15.60 -7.25 -7.20
CA VAL A 267 -17.05 -7.08 -7.16
C VAL A 267 -17.68 -7.45 -8.50
N TYR A 268 -17.14 -6.95 -9.62
CA TYR A 268 -17.60 -7.24 -10.98
C TYR A 268 -17.72 -8.74 -11.24
N ARG A 269 -16.72 -9.53 -10.83
CA ARG A 269 -16.72 -11.00 -11.02
C ARG A 269 -17.83 -11.72 -10.24
N ARG A 270 -18.32 -11.11 -9.15
CA ARG A 270 -19.33 -11.68 -8.27
C ARG A 270 -20.75 -11.19 -8.61
N VAL A 271 -20.89 -10.09 -9.34
CA VAL A 271 -22.21 -9.58 -9.77
C VAL A 271 -22.84 -10.55 -10.78
N ASP A 272 -24.12 -10.90 -10.57
CA ASP A 272 -24.88 -11.73 -11.51
C ASP A 272 -24.98 -11.01 -12.87
N GLY A 273 -24.50 -11.65 -13.94
CA GLY A 273 -24.50 -11.08 -15.29
C GLY A 273 -25.90 -10.83 -15.86
N ARG A 274 -26.95 -11.41 -15.28
CA ARG A 274 -28.34 -11.14 -15.66
C ARG A 274 -28.95 -9.96 -14.89
N ALA A 275 -28.33 -9.54 -13.79
CA ALA A 275 -28.85 -8.45 -12.96
C ALA A 275 -28.71 -7.11 -13.70
N LYS A 276 -29.84 -6.43 -13.83
CA LYS A 276 -29.99 -5.17 -14.56
C LYS A 276 -30.96 -4.27 -13.81
N VAL A 277 -30.67 -2.98 -13.73
CA VAL A 277 -31.52 -1.96 -13.10
C VAL A 277 -31.75 -0.83 -14.09
N GLN A 278 -32.99 -0.36 -14.17
CA GLN A 278 -33.30 0.84 -14.96
C GLN A 278 -32.80 2.08 -14.23
N LEU A 279 -32.20 3.01 -14.98
CA LEU A 279 -31.73 4.30 -14.47
C LEU A 279 -32.85 5.33 -14.63
N PRO A 280 -33.52 5.77 -13.55
CA PRO A 280 -34.71 6.59 -13.68
C PRO A 280 -34.44 8.03 -14.17
N TRP A 281 -33.18 8.48 -14.15
CA TRP A 281 -32.78 9.82 -14.63
C TRP A 281 -32.32 9.85 -16.09
N GLU A 282 -32.21 8.71 -16.77
CA GLU A 282 -31.83 8.66 -18.18
C GLU A 282 -33.08 8.62 -19.07
N SER A 283 -33.14 9.49 -20.09
CA SER A 283 -34.31 9.65 -20.97
C SER A 283 -34.50 8.52 -21.99
N ARG A 284 -33.43 7.77 -22.31
CA ARG A 284 -33.53 6.46 -22.98
C ARG A 284 -33.55 5.40 -21.90
N ALA A 285 -34.02 4.19 -22.20
CA ALA A 285 -34.00 3.05 -21.28
C ALA A 285 -32.55 2.66 -20.88
N GLY A 286 -31.90 3.52 -20.10
CA GLY A 286 -30.59 3.37 -19.54
C GLY A 286 -30.65 2.21 -18.58
N VAL A 287 -29.94 1.15 -18.90
CA VAL A 287 -29.89 -0.03 -18.06
C VAL A 287 -28.51 -0.12 -17.47
N PHE A 288 -28.44 -0.03 -16.16
CA PHE A 288 -27.22 -0.32 -15.42
C PHE A 288 -27.12 -1.84 -15.23
N GLY A 289 -26.09 -2.42 -15.82
CA GLY A 289 -25.76 -3.83 -15.68
C GLY A 289 -24.35 -4.01 -15.12
N ARG A 290 -23.92 -5.27 -15.05
CA ARG A 290 -22.57 -5.63 -14.60
C ARG A 290 -21.46 -4.91 -15.39
N ASP A 291 -21.59 -4.83 -16.72
CA ASP A 291 -20.54 -4.29 -17.59
C ASP A 291 -20.38 -2.77 -17.47
N GLU A 292 -21.39 -2.08 -16.94
CA GLU A 292 -21.34 -0.63 -16.65
C GLU A 292 -20.44 -0.28 -15.47
N LEU A 293 -20.14 -1.25 -14.59
CA LEU A 293 -19.20 -1.06 -13.48
C LEU A 293 -17.79 -0.72 -14.00
N LEU A 294 -17.30 -1.47 -15.00
CA LEU A 294 -15.93 -1.33 -15.50
C LEU A 294 -15.71 -0.10 -16.39
N ARG A 295 -16.79 0.63 -16.72
CA ARG A 295 -16.73 1.92 -17.43
C ARG A 295 -16.49 3.10 -16.50
N ARG A 296 -16.46 2.85 -15.19
CA ARG A 296 -16.42 3.86 -14.13
C ARG A 296 -15.26 3.57 -13.18
N LYS A 297 -14.87 4.59 -12.41
CA LYS A 297 -13.82 4.47 -11.40
C LYS A 297 -14.44 4.34 -10.02
N LEU A 298 -13.98 3.35 -9.25
CA LEU A 298 -14.36 3.19 -7.86
C LEU A 298 -13.61 4.19 -7.00
N VAL A 299 -14.35 4.96 -6.20
CA VAL A 299 -13.80 5.86 -5.18
C VAL A 299 -13.71 5.15 -3.85
N HIS A 300 -14.77 4.44 -3.46
CA HIS A 300 -14.81 3.73 -2.19
C HIS A 300 -15.85 2.61 -2.17
N SER A 301 -15.64 1.59 -1.33
CA SER A 301 -16.62 0.52 -1.13
C SER A 301 -16.62 0.01 0.30
N GLY A 302 -17.79 -0.42 0.79
CA GLY A 302 -17.93 -0.94 2.15
C GLY A 302 -19.35 -1.39 2.44
N CYS A 303 -19.52 -2.16 3.53
CA CYS A 303 -20.82 -2.68 3.93
C CYS A 303 -21.56 -1.66 4.78
N MET A 304 -22.87 -1.51 4.54
CA MET A 304 -23.77 -0.69 5.33
C MET A 304 -25.09 -1.43 5.57
N LEU A 305 -25.87 -0.93 6.52
CA LEU A 305 -27.26 -1.31 6.69
C LEU A 305 -28.16 -0.28 6.02
N TRP A 306 -28.98 -0.71 5.06
CA TRP A 306 -30.06 0.11 4.51
C TRP A 306 -31.36 -0.18 5.27
N LYS A 307 -31.93 0.87 5.90
CA LYS A 307 -33.26 0.81 6.50
C LYS A 307 -34.35 1.10 5.46
N THR A 308 -35.19 0.10 5.22
CA THR A 308 -36.34 0.17 4.32
C THR A 308 -37.48 1.01 4.92
N ALA A 309 -38.42 1.48 4.09
CA ALA A 309 -39.65 2.15 4.55
C ALA A 309 -40.45 1.35 5.59
N ALA A 310 -40.34 0.02 5.61
CA ALA A 310 -40.94 -0.85 6.62
C ALA A 310 -40.18 -0.88 7.97
N GLY A 311 -39.14 -0.06 8.15
CA GLY A 311 -38.31 0.00 9.35
C GLY A 311 -37.31 -1.15 9.50
N ARG A 312 -37.18 -2.03 8.50
CA ARG A 312 -36.26 -3.17 8.53
C ARG A 312 -34.89 -2.80 7.95
N PHE A 313 -33.83 -3.25 8.61
CA PHE A 313 -32.46 -3.13 8.12
C PHE A 313 -32.08 -4.29 7.20
N LYS A 314 -31.30 -3.98 6.15
CA LYS A 314 -30.76 -4.93 5.18
C LYS A 314 -29.27 -4.67 4.97
N ASP A 315 -28.46 -5.71 5.04
CA ASP A 315 -27.06 -5.66 4.69
C ASP A 315 -26.88 -5.42 3.20
N VAL A 316 -26.13 -4.36 2.87
CA VAL A 316 -25.81 -3.99 1.50
C VAL A 316 -24.31 -3.64 1.38
N LEU A 317 -23.71 -4.06 0.28
CA LEU A 317 -22.43 -3.52 -0.16
C LEU A 317 -22.71 -2.22 -0.92
N VAL A 318 -22.11 -1.13 -0.47
CA VAL A 318 -22.19 0.18 -1.12
C VAL A 318 -20.92 0.39 -1.95
N LEU A 319 -21.09 0.81 -3.20
CA LEU A 319 -20.01 1.27 -4.08
C LEU A 319 -20.23 2.75 -4.37
N LEU A 320 -19.28 3.60 -4.02
CA LEU A 320 -19.21 4.98 -4.48
C LEU A 320 -18.33 5.01 -5.72
N LEU A 321 -18.93 5.22 -6.89
CA LEU A 321 -18.23 5.48 -8.14
C LEU A 321 -18.12 6.99 -8.35
N THR A 322 -17.44 7.42 -9.40
CA THR A 322 -17.25 8.85 -9.73
C THR A 322 -18.54 9.60 -10.07
N ASP A 323 -19.58 8.92 -10.55
CA ASP A 323 -20.82 9.51 -11.04
C ASP A 323 -22.08 8.94 -10.38
N VAL A 324 -21.99 7.73 -9.80
CA VAL A 324 -23.12 7.03 -9.18
C VAL A 324 -22.74 6.37 -7.85
N LEU A 325 -23.73 6.19 -6.98
CA LEU A 325 -23.66 5.35 -5.79
C LEU A 325 -24.52 4.10 -6.01
N ILE A 326 -23.96 2.92 -5.75
CA ILE A 326 -24.60 1.62 -6.03
C ILE A 326 -24.76 0.83 -4.73
N PHE A 327 -25.95 0.27 -4.54
CA PHE A 327 -26.25 -0.73 -3.53
C PHE A 327 -26.27 -2.13 -4.16
N LEU A 328 -25.59 -3.08 -3.54
CA LEU A 328 -25.59 -4.49 -3.91
C LEU A 328 -25.94 -5.33 -2.70
N GLN A 329 -26.71 -6.40 -2.91
CA GLN A 329 -27.00 -7.40 -1.89
C GLN A 329 -26.30 -8.71 -2.26
N GLU A 330 -25.65 -9.33 -1.27
CA GLU A 330 -25.07 -10.64 -1.44
C GLU A 330 -26.13 -11.73 -1.28
N LYS A 331 -26.22 -12.62 -2.26
CA LYS A 331 -27.08 -13.80 -2.25
C LYS A 331 -26.38 -14.94 -2.98
N ASP A 332 -26.29 -16.11 -2.36
CA ASP A 332 -25.65 -17.30 -2.94
C ASP A 332 -24.22 -17.00 -3.44
N GLN A 333 -23.43 -16.28 -2.63
CA GLN A 333 -22.06 -15.79 -2.92
C GLN A 333 -21.92 -14.81 -4.10
N LYS A 334 -23.04 -14.42 -4.73
CA LYS A 334 -23.10 -13.43 -5.82
C LYS A 334 -23.69 -12.11 -5.35
N TYR A 335 -23.34 -11.04 -6.03
CA TYR A 335 -23.97 -9.73 -5.84
C TYR A 335 -25.12 -9.55 -6.82
N THR A 336 -26.25 -9.06 -6.31
CA THR A 336 -27.42 -8.66 -7.09
C THR A 336 -27.86 -7.27 -6.68
N PHE A 337 -28.53 -6.55 -7.57
CA PHE A 337 -29.15 -5.29 -7.18
C PHE A 337 -30.37 -5.57 -6.28
N PRO A 338 -30.43 -4.98 -5.07
CA PRO A 338 -31.54 -5.20 -4.16
C PRO A 338 -32.86 -4.70 -4.76
N MET A 339 -33.89 -5.55 -4.73
CA MET A 339 -35.28 -5.17 -5.05
C MET A 339 -36.00 -4.80 -3.75
N LEU A 340 -35.65 -3.65 -3.18
CA LEU A 340 -36.24 -3.11 -1.95
C LEU A 340 -37.29 -2.04 -2.26
N ASP A 341 -37.34 -0.97 -1.46
CA ASP A 341 -38.29 0.12 -1.58
C ASP A 341 -37.86 1.23 -2.53
N LYS A 342 -36.57 1.31 -2.92
CA LYS A 342 -36.01 2.38 -3.76
C LYS A 342 -35.02 1.85 -4.80
N PRO A 343 -34.66 2.64 -5.85
CA PRO A 343 -33.64 2.25 -6.82
C PRO A 343 -32.28 1.94 -6.18
N ALA A 344 -31.63 0.88 -6.66
CA ALA A 344 -30.33 0.43 -6.17
C ALA A 344 -29.13 1.22 -6.74
N VAL A 345 -29.34 1.99 -7.80
CA VAL A 345 -28.32 2.87 -8.39
C VAL A 345 -28.82 4.29 -8.24
N VAL A 346 -27.97 5.17 -7.72
CA VAL A 346 -28.31 6.55 -7.38
C VAL A 346 -27.33 7.47 -8.09
N SER A 347 -27.84 8.44 -8.85
CA SER A 347 -27.00 9.50 -9.41
C SER A 347 -26.40 10.35 -8.30
N LEU A 348 -25.11 10.67 -8.41
CA LEU A 348 -24.45 11.63 -7.50
C LEU A 348 -24.84 13.08 -7.81
N GLN A 349 -25.43 13.34 -8.98
CA GLN A 349 -25.81 14.68 -9.38
C GLN A 349 -26.83 15.28 -8.39
N ASN A 350 -26.43 16.37 -7.72
CA ASN A 350 -27.20 17.03 -6.66
C ASN A 350 -27.58 16.10 -5.49
N LEU A 351 -26.80 15.04 -5.22
CA LEU A 351 -26.99 14.18 -4.07
C LEU A 351 -26.64 14.94 -2.78
N ILE A 352 -27.57 15.01 -1.84
CA ILE A 352 -27.35 15.66 -0.55
C ILE A 352 -27.14 14.59 0.52
N VAL A 353 -26.07 14.74 1.31
CA VAL A 353 -25.77 13.86 2.45
C VAL A 353 -26.00 14.61 3.75
N ARG A 354 -26.75 14.01 4.69
CA ARG A 354 -27.10 14.61 5.99
C ARG A 354 -26.93 13.64 7.15
N ASP A 355 -26.58 14.18 8.31
CA ASP A 355 -26.57 13.46 9.58
C ASP A 355 -27.99 13.07 10.03
N ILE A 356 -28.06 12.00 10.82
CA ILE A 356 -29.27 11.65 11.57
C ILE A 356 -29.07 12.04 13.03
N ALA A 357 -29.95 12.89 13.54
CA ALA A 357 -29.93 13.28 14.94
C ALA A 357 -30.05 12.04 15.84
N ASN A 358 -29.21 11.97 16.88
CA ASN A 358 -29.17 10.86 17.85
C ASN A 358 -28.85 9.48 17.25
N GLN A 359 -28.35 9.40 16.02
CA GLN A 359 -27.87 8.16 15.41
C GLN A 359 -26.49 8.38 14.80
N GLU A 360 -25.46 8.19 15.61
CA GLU A 360 -24.08 8.51 15.22
C GLU A 360 -23.55 7.68 14.05
N LYS A 361 -24.15 6.51 13.79
CA LYS A 361 -23.81 5.64 12.65
C LYS A 361 -24.66 5.88 11.41
N GLY A 362 -25.77 6.61 11.54
CA GLY A 362 -26.74 6.82 10.49
C GLY A 362 -26.48 8.08 9.69
N MET A 363 -26.79 8.03 8.39
CA MET A 363 -26.84 9.18 7.49
C MET A 363 -28.00 9.06 6.51
N PHE A 364 -28.52 10.20 6.06
CA PHE A 364 -29.46 10.28 4.95
C PHE A 364 -28.73 10.61 3.65
N LEU A 365 -29.06 9.89 2.58
CA LEU A 365 -28.71 10.23 1.20
C LEU A 365 -29.98 10.67 0.49
N ILE A 366 -30.01 11.90 -0.01
CA ILE A 366 -31.18 12.50 -0.65
C ILE A 366 -30.83 12.77 -2.10
N SER A 367 -31.36 11.94 -2.99
CA SER A 367 -31.17 12.07 -4.44
C SER A 367 -32.13 13.09 -5.04
N ALA A 368 -31.77 13.67 -6.18
CA ALA A 368 -32.58 14.69 -6.84
C ALA A 368 -33.41 14.13 -8.00
N ALA A 369 -32.94 13.07 -8.66
CA ALA A 369 -33.56 12.47 -9.83
C ALA A 369 -33.44 10.93 -9.78
N PRO A 370 -34.46 10.21 -9.30
CA PRO A 370 -35.71 10.71 -8.71
C PRO A 370 -35.47 11.25 -7.28
N PRO A 371 -36.36 12.09 -6.74
CA PRO A 371 -36.25 12.56 -5.36
C PRO A 371 -36.52 11.44 -4.35
N GLU A 372 -35.46 10.79 -3.88
CA GLU A 372 -35.53 9.67 -2.93
C GLU A 372 -34.62 9.89 -1.72
N MET A 373 -35.10 9.51 -0.53
CA MET A 373 -34.36 9.58 0.74
C MET A 373 -33.99 8.18 1.24
N TYR A 374 -32.69 7.89 1.27
CA TYR A 374 -32.13 6.64 1.76
C TYR A 374 -31.62 6.83 3.20
N GLU A 375 -32.08 6.00 4.13
CA GLU A 375 -31.53 5.92 5.49
C GLU A 375 -30.54 4.76 5.54
N VAL A 376 -29.24 5.08 5.66
CA VAL A 376 -28.16 4.09 5.69
C VAL A 376 -27.30 4.24 6.94
N HIS A 377 -26.80 3.12 7.46
CA HIS A 377 -26.03 3.07 8.69
C HIS A 377 -24.69 2.37 8.44
N ALA A 378 -23.60 3.05 8.77
CA ALA A 378 -22.23 2.52 8.63
C ALA A 378 -21.83 1.66 9.85
N ALA A 379 -20.64 1.05 9.81
CA ALA A 379 -20.20 0.17 10.89
C ALA A 379 -19.94 0.94 12.21
N SER A 380 -19.42 2.16 12.10
CA SER A 380 -19.08 3.05 13.21
C SER A 380 -19.35 4.52 12.87
N ARG A 381 -19.23 5.41 13.87
CA ARG A 381 -19.30 6.86 13.68
C ARG A 381 -18.19 7.37 12.75
N ASP A 382 -16.97 6.86 12.92
CA ASP A 382 -15.82 7.27 12.11
C ASP A 382 -15.96 6.81 10.67
N ASP A 383 -16.45 5.58 10.46
CA ASP A 383 -16.78 5.05 9.14
C ASP A 383 -17.85 5.91 8.47
N ARG A 384 -18.94 6.23 9.18
CA ARG A 384 -19.98 7.13 8.68
C ARG A 384 -19.42 8.50 8.29
N ASN A 385 -18.58 9.11 9.13
CA ASN A 385 -17.95 10.41 8.84
C ASN A 385 -17.05 10.35 7.60
N HIS A 386 -16.32 9.25 7.44
CA HIS A 386 -15.47 9.00 6.29
C HIS A 386 -16.31 8.91 5.00
N TRP A 387 -17.40 8.14 5.02
CA TRP A 387 -18.35 8.05 3.92
C TRP A 387 -18.96 9.40 3.54
N MET A 388 -19.44 10.17 4.53
CA MET A 388 -20.02 11.50 4.27
C MET A 388 -19.00 12.42 3.58
N LYS A 389 -17.76 12.45 4.08
CA LYS A 389 -16.68 13.25 3.49
C LYS A 389 -16.41 12.83 2.04
N LEU A 390 -16.26 11.53 1.78
CA LEU A 390 -15.97 11.02 0.43
C LEU A 390 -17.12 11.29 -0.55
N ILE A 391 -18.37 11.08 -0.14
CA ILE A 391 -19.52 11.36 -1.00
C ILE A 391 -19.58 12.86 -1.30
N GLN A 392 -19.44 13.73 -0.30
CA GLN A 392 -19.44 15.19 -0.51
C GLN A 392 -18.30 15.64 -1.44
N GLN A 393 -17.10 15.07 -1.27
CA GLN A 393 -15.98 15.34 -2.17
C GLN A 393 -16.28 14.90 -3.60
N THR A 394 -16.90 13.73 -3.79
CA THR A 394 -17.21 13.18 -5.12
C THR A 394 -18.36 13.92 -5.80
N VAL A 395 -19.37 14.36 -5.06
CA VAL A 395 -20.49 15.18 -5.57
C VAL A 395 -20.02 16.57 -5.99
N GLY A 396 -18.95 17.09 -5.37
CA GLY A 396 -18.36 18.39 -5.69
C GLY A 396 -17.36 18.39 -6.86
N LEU A 397 -17.03 17.22 -7.41
CA LEU A 397 -16.25 17.07 -8.65
C LEU A 397 -17.15 17.23 -9.86
#